data_AF-A0A399IL02-F1
#
_entry.id   AF-A0A399IL02-F1
#
_cell.length_a   1.000
_cell.length_b   1.000
_cell.length_c   1.000
_cell.angle_alpha   90.00
_cell.angle_beta   90.00
_cell.angle_gamma   90.00
#
_symmetry.space_group_name_H-M   'P 1'
#
loop_
_entity.id
_entity.type
_entity.pdbx_description
1 polymer ?
#
loop_
_entity_poly.entity_id
_entity_poly.type
_entity_poly.pdbx_seq_one_letter_code
_entity_poly.pdbx_strand_id
1 'polypeptide(L)' 'MGIGKKLMSFIEKYAQKRECYFTMLVSAYRRKEAHKFYEAIGYNNDVVKGYKKYL' A
#
# COMPACT_ATOMS: atom_id res chain seq x y z
N MET A 1 16.34 6.45 -6.58
CA MET A 1 15.19 5.55 -6.31
C MET A 1 15.43 4.81 -5.01
N GLY A 2 14.60 5.02 -3.98
CA GLY A 2 14.73 4.33 -2.68
C GLY A 2 14.33 2.85 -2.76
N ILE A 3 14.87 2.02 -1.86
CA ILE A 3 14.65 0.56 -1.87
C ILE A 3 13.18 0.17 -1.64
N GLY A 4 12.45 0.95 -0.83
CA GLY A 4 11.02 0.73 -0.59
C GLY A 4 10.18 0.85 -1.86
N LYS A 5 10.44 1.87 -2.70
CA LYS A 5 9.73 2.03 -3.98
C LYS A 5 10.03 0.87 -4.93
N LYS A 6 11.30 0.41 -5.00
CA LYS A 6 11.68 -0.75 -5.83
C LYS A 6 10.95 -2.03 -5.37
N LEU A 7 10.86 -2.25 -4.06
CA LEU A 7 10.15 -3.39 -3.49
C LEU A 7 8.66 -3.36 -3.85
N MET A 8 7.97 -2.24 -3.61
CA MET A 8 6.54 -2.12 -3.90
C MET A 8 6.24 -2.30 -5.39
N SER A 9 7.04 -1.68 -6.27
CA SER A 9 6.88 -1.88 -7.72
C SER A 9 7.12 -3.32 -8.18
N PHE A 10 8.01 -4.07 -7.51
CA PHE A 10 8.18 -5.49 -7.79
C PHE A 10 6.93 -6.29 -7.39
N ILE A 11 6.40 -6.03 -6.19
CA ILE A 11 5.19 -6.69 -5.68
C ILE A 11 4.01 -6.44 -6.62
N GLU A 12 3.78 -5.20 -7.04
CA GLU A 12 2.69 -4.82 -7.95
C GLU A 12 2.81 -5.53 -9.31
N LYS A 13 4.00 -5.52 -9.91
CA LYS A 13 4.25 -6.23 -11.18
C LYS A 13 4.05 -7.74 -11.04
N TYR A 14 4.43 -8.31 -9.91
CA TYR A 14 4.24 -9.72 -9.63
C TYR A 14 2.74 -10.07 -9.46
N ALA A 15 1.99 -9.22 -8.77
CA ALA A 15 0.55 -9.35 -8.59
C ALA A 15 -0.20 -9.24 -9.92
N GLN A 16 0.16 -8.27 -10.78
CA GLN A 16 -0.41 -8.12 -12.12
C GLN A 16 -0.21 -9.36 -12.99
N LYS A 17 0.97 -9.98 -12.95
CA LYS A 17 1.25 -11.25 -13.66
C LYS A 17 0.40 -12.43 -13.19
N ARG A 18 -0.21 -12.32 -12.01
CA ARG A 18 -1.09 -13.33 -11.40
C ARG A 18 -2.55 -12.90 -11.43
N GLU A 19 -2.90 -11.92 -12.27
CA GLU A 19 -4.26 -11.42 -12.43
C GLU A 19 -4.88 -10.91 -11.11
N CYS A 20 -4.05 -10.37 -10.23
CA CYS A 20 -4.52 -9.66 -9.05
C CYS A 20 -4.91 -8.22 -9.42
N TYR A 21 -6.08 -7.79 -8.94
CA TYR A 21 -6.68 -6.51 -9.35
C TYR A 21 -6.36 -5.34 -8.41
N PHE A 22 -5.96 -5.61 -7.16
CA PHE A 22 -5.64 -4.57 -6.20
C PHE A 22 -4.62 -5.05 -5.16
N THR A 23 -3.95 -4.11 -4.51
CA THR A 23 -3.13 -4.35 -3.33
C THR A 23 -3.74 -3.59 -2.15
N MET A 24 -3.93 -4.27 -1.02
CA MET A 24 -4.40 -3.64 0.22
C MET A 24 -3.36 -3.87 1.31
N LEU A 25 -3.06 -2.83 2.09
CA LEU A 25 -2.13 -2.91 3.21
C LEU A 25 -2.67 -2.15 4.41
N VAL A 26 -2.32 -2.61 5.60
CA VAL A 26 -2.67 -1.96 6.87
C VAL A 26 -1.38 -1.52 7.55
N SER A 27 -1.26 -0.22 7.81
CA SER A 27 -0.14 0.37 8.56
C SER A 27 -0.61 0.81 9.94
N ALA A 28 0.23 0.63 10.96
CA ALA A 28 -0.07 1.11 12.31
C ALA A 28 -0.19 2.64 12.33
N TYR A 29 -1.20 3.16 13.05
CA TYR A 29 -1.56 4.59 13.06
C TYR A 29 -0.39 5.55 13.32
N ARG A 30 0.58 5.13 14.14
CA ARG A 30 1.78 5.90 14.51
C ARG A 30 2.83 6.06 13.40
N ARG A 31 2.77 5.28 12.32
CA ARG A 31 3.79 5.27 11.25
C ARG A 31 3.54 6.36 10.20
N LYS A 32 3.52 7.63 10.61
CA LYS A 32 3.16 8.76 9.72
C LYS A 32 4.05 8.86 8.47
N GLU A 33 5.36 8.65 8.61
CA GLU A 33 6.27 8.68 7.46
C GLU A 33 6.04 7.52 6.48
N ALA A 34 5.60 6.35 6.96
CA ALA A 34 5.22 5.25 6.09
C ALA A 34 3.93 5.59 5.31
N HIS A 35 2.97 6.29 5.94
CA HIS A 35 1.74 6.70 5.26
C HIS A 35 2.07 7.67 4.11
N LYS A 36 2.90 8.69 4.36
CA LYS A 36 3.39 9.61 3.31
C LYS A 36 4.10 8.84 2.18
N PHE A 37 4.89 7.83 2.52
CA PHE A 37 5.55 6.98 1.52
C PHE A 37 4.53 6.23 0.64
N TYR A 38 3.52 5.60 1.24
CA TYR A 38 2.49 4.85 0.51
C TYR A 38 1.61 5.76 -0.37
N GLU A 39 1.21 6.92 0.16
CA GLU A 39 0.50 7.95 -0.61
C GLU A 39 1.33 8.41 -1.82
N ALA A 40 2.62 8.71 -1.62
CA ALA A 40 3.52 9.15 -2.70
C ALA A 40 3.77 8.11 -3.79
N ILE A 41 3.40 6.83 -3.58
CA ILE A 41 3.49 5.76 -4.58
C ILE A 41 2.12 5.28 -5.08
N GLY A 42 1.02 5.96 -4.74
CA GLY A 42 -0.31 5.74 -5.32
C GLY A 42 -1.31 4.99 -4.45
N TYR A 43 -1.01 4.71 -3.18
CA TYR A 43 -1.96 4.10 -2.23
C TYR A 43 -2.78 5.20 -1.53
N ASN A 44 -3.54 5.95 -2.32
CA ASN A 44 -4.38 7.04 -1.80
C ASN A 44 -5.49 6.48 -0.90
N ASN A 45 -5.73 7.16 0.23
CA ASN A 45 -6.74 6.79 1.22
C ASN A 45 -8.18 7.22 0.83
N ASP A 46 -8.33 8.03 -0.22
CA ASP A 46 -9.62 8.60 -0.63
C ASP A 46 -10.43 7.70 -1.56
N VAL A 47 -9.86 6.58 -2.04
CA VAL A 47 -10.52 5.71 -3.03
C VAL A 47 -11.46 4.70 -2.36
N VAL A 48 -11.12 4.22 -1.16
CA VAL A 48 -11.87 3.19 -0.42
C VAL A 48 -11.78 3.40 1.09
N LYS A 49 -12.84 3.06 1.83
CA LYS A 49 -12.88 3.15 3.29
C LYS A 49 -12.75 1.76 3.92
N GLY A 50 -11.62 1.48 4.57
CA GLY A 50 -11.38 0.22 5.27
C GLY A 50 -11.95 0.20 6.70
N TYR A 51 -12.53 -0.92 7.11
CA TYR A 51 -13.07 -1.11 8.47
C TYR A 51 -12.27 -2.19 9.22
N LYS A 52 -11.89 -1.91 10.47
CA LYS A 52 -11.24 -2.87 11.37
C LYS A 52 -11.90 -2.80 12.74
N LYS A 53 -12.41 -3.93 13.25
CA LYS A 53 -12.97 -4.06 14.61
C LYS A 53 -12.00 -4.83 15.49
N TYR A 54 -11.74 -4.32 16.70
CA TYR A 54 -11.12 -5.07 17.79
C TYR A 54 -12.24 -5.56 18.71
N LEU A 55 -12.14 -6.80 19.22
CA LEU A 55 -13.09 -7.38 20.17
C LEU A 55 -12.68 -7.06 21.59
#